data_AF-A0A6G4NAE7-F1
#
_entry.id   AF-A0A6G4NAE7-F1
#
_cell.length_a   1.000
_cell.length_b   1.000
_cell.length_c   1.000
_cell.angle_alpha   90.00
_cell.angle_beta   90.00
_cell.angle_gamma   90.00
#
_symmetry.space_group_name_H-M   'P 1'
#
loop_
_entity.id
_entity.type
_entity.pdbx_description
1 polymer ?
#
loop_
_entity_poly.entity_id
_entity_poly.type
_entity_poly.pdbx_seq_one_letter_code
_entity_poly.pdbx_strand_id
1 'polypeptide(L)'
;MNWKLILCSELTWIVLIFIFSLSALFYYRQKNVGNDYIKQLSNTLFCSLIALAVIFGGYLCFHPKVGGVFNKLISGEVIVGVAVAFPVLFTWYRKDQKQKELYDYQLYAELKNDYLTWFKSFYEENITLNLALVNLEQIIERVKVFDDISDSGDMHPIDFSSLFVAIQEKFKESCILVPDQSDINNIYESWRMINNKIIDEIDETQRRNHTVQDVYAIDFVKKSEMLEYYDRAYSFNGCKFESDEFVKFVQGDGYGQYKFNYISLDRKLTSEELKIISNSGELNCYFYTDDLGNTLSFDRDQEKEKQDSINLKNSSEEFSCSLSNDLTQTSESLSQEEFSCSLSNDPTQTSESPSQERPSNSYLIYENSDLIYENRDLADYGPINDLIESGKSITVNINNDNSSIKQKIFDELKLSIPMLNKIKNDHYFISRSKNFVPDMKNSEQKKWKWHSWNVLTKMKTEDEKIEFYIFAVQISDRAFECIVINRENLGELLKHKSMTKDLRYFFYFAKEK
;
A
#
# COMPACT_ATOMS: atom_id res chain seq x y z
N MET A 1 -66.89 26.53 45.09
CA MET A 1 -65.62 25.84 44.80
C MET A 1 -64.48 26.83 45.05
N ASN A 2 -63.69 26.62 46.10
CA ASN A 2 -62.86 27.67 46.72
C ASN A 2 -61.51 27.77 46.01
N TRP A 3 -61.43 28.57 44.94
CA TRP A 3 -60.23 28.71 44.08
C TRP A 3 -58.97 29.14 44.87
N LYS A 4 -59.14 29.81 46.02
CA LYS A 4 -58.03 30.18 46.92
C LYS A 4 -57.30 28.98 47.55
N LEU A 5 -57.95 27.83 47.74
CA LEU A 5 -57.32 26.64 48.34
C LEU A 5 -56.54 25.81 47.31
N ILE A 6 -56.97 25.83 46.04
CA ILE A 6 -56.30 25.11 44.94
C ILE A 6 -55.04 25.86 44.49
N LEU A 7 -55.04 27.19 44.53
CA LEU A 7 -53.88 28.03 44.19
C LEU A 7 -52.79 28.09 45.29
N CYS A 8 -53.05 27.56 46.49
CA CYS A 8 -52.12 27.59 47.62
C CYS A 8 -51.34 26.28 47.84
N SER A 9 -51.51 25.26 47.00
CA SER A 9 -50.74 24.01 47.15
C SER A 9 -49.43 24.09 46.36
N GLU A 10 -48.31 23.68 46.98
CA GLU A 10 -46.99 23.62 46.33
C GLU A 10 -47.03 22.79 45.05
N LEU A 11 -47.87 21.74 45.03
CA LEU A 11 -48.11 20.90 43.87
C LEU A 11 -48.67 21.69 42.67
N THR A 12 -49.60 22.60 42.92
CA THR A 12 -50.20 23.44 41.86
C THR A 12 -49.14 24.31 41.19
N TRP A 13 -48.21 24.86 41.99
CA TRP A 13 -47.12 25.68 41.49
C TRP A 13 -46.08 24.87 40.69
N ILE A 14 -45.73 23.67 41.15
CA ILE A 14 -44.84 22.77 40.41
C ILE A 14 -45.45 22.41 39.04
N VAL A 15 -46.73 22.04 39.02
CA VAL A 15 -47.44 21.71 37.77
C VAL A 15 -47.50 22.91 36.82
N LEU A 16 -47.78 24.12 37.34
CA LEU A 16 -47.78 25.34 36.53
C LEU A 16 -46.41 25.65 35.93
N ILE A 17 -45.32 25.47 36.69
CA ILE A 17 -43.95 25.64 36.21
C ILE A 17 -43.67 24.65 35.08
N PHE A 18 -44.03 23.37 35.23
CA PHE A 18 -43.84 22.37 34.18
C PHE A 18 -44.63 22.69 32.91
N ILE A 19 -45.90 23.06 33.03
CA ILE A 19 -46.76 23.43 31.89
C ILE A 19 -46.17 24.65 31.17
N PHE A 20 -45.72 25.66 31.92
CA PHE A 20 -45.10 26.84 31.36
C PHE A 20 -43.79 26.49 30.63
N SER A 21 -42.91 25.70 31.24
CA SER A 21 -41.64 25.26 30.64
C SER A 21 -41.86 24.43 29.37
N LEU A 22 -42.84 23.51 29.36
CA LEU A 22 -43.23 22.73 28.19
C LEU A 22 -43.79 23.61 27.07
N SER A 23 -44.66 24.56 27.41
CA SER A 23 -45.26 25.49 26.44
C SER A 23 -44.21 26.41 25.83
N ALA A 24 -43.28 26.93 26.66
CA ALA A 24 -42.17 27.75 26.21
C ALA A 24 -41.21 26.96 25.30
N LEU A 25 -40.89 25.71 25.65
CA LEU A 25 -40.05 24.83 24.83
C LEU A 25 -40.72 24.49 23.49
N PHE A 26 -42.02 24.21 23.50
CA PHE A 26 -42.80 23.93 22.30
C PHE A 26 -42.86 25.15 21.38
N TYR A 27 -43.13 26.34 21.94
CA TYR A 27 -43.12 27.60 21.20
C TYR A 27 -41.73 27.90 20.61
N TYR A 28 -40.67 27.70 21.39
CA TYR A 28 -39.28 27.89 20.93
C TYR A 28 -38.92 26.95 19.78
N ARG A 29 -39.37 25.68 19.85
CA ARG A 29 -39.19 24.70 18.78
C ARG A 29 -39.97 25.07 17.52
N GLN A 30 -41.24 25.48 17.65
CA GLN A 30 -42.10 25.86 16.53
C GLN A 30 -41.59 27.10 15.79
N LYS A 31 -40.98 28.05 16.51
CA LYS A 31 -40.35 29.23 15.90
C LYS A 31 -39.11 28.88 15.06
N ASN A 32 -38.47 27.75 15.32
CA ASN A 32 -37.15 27.38 14.78
C ASN A 32 -37.16 26.04 14.02
N VAL A 33 -38.26 25.73 13.33
CA VAL A 33 -38.51 24.41 12.69
C VAL A 33 -37.42 23.98 11.69
N GLY A 34 -36.71 24.93 11.06
CA GLY A 34 -35.63 24.63 10.10
C GLY A 34 -34.24 24.42 10.70
N ASN A 35 -34.07 24.52 12.03
CA ASN A 35 -32.76 24.38 12.65
C ASN A 35 -32.66 23.07 13.44
N ASP A 36 -31.95 22.10 12.86
CA ASP A 36 -31.76 20.78 13.47
C ASP A 36 -31.04 20.82 14.83
N TYR A 37 -30.17 21.81 15.06
CA TYR A 37 -29.58 22.03 16.39
C TYR A 37 -30.64 22.36 17.42
N ILE A 38 -31.52 23.31 17.11
CA ILE A 38 -32.57 23.74 18.03
C ILE A 38 -33.56 22.60 18.27
N LYS A 39 -33.89 21.84 17.23
CA LYS A 39 -34.78 20.66 17.34
C LYS A 39 -34.19 19.60 18.27
N GLN A 40 -32.93 19.23 18.09
CA GLN A 40 -32.27 18.20 18.91
C GLN A 40 -32.02 18.68 20.35
N LEU A 41 -31.59 19.93 20.55
CA LEU A 41 -31.44 20.53 21.88
C LEU A 41 -32.79 20.63 22.63
N SER A 42 -33.86 20.95 21.91
CA SER A 42 -35.21 20.99 22.51
C SER A 42 -35.65 19.59 22.95
N ASN A 43 -35.31 18.54 22.18
CA ASN A 43 -35.61 17.16 22.57
C ASN A 43 -34.84 16.74 23.84
N THR A 44 -33.58 17.15 24.01
CA THR A 44 -32.79 16.79 25.20
C THR A 44 -33.24 17.55 26.44
N LEU A 45 -33.64 18.81 26.30
CA LEU A 45 -34.33 19.57 27.35
C LEU A 45 -35.66 18.93 27.74
N PHE A 46 -36.41 18.41 26.77
CA PHE A 46 -37.64 17.67 27.03
C PHE A 46 -37.38 16.37 27.82
N CYS A 47 -36.30 15.65 27.54
CA CYS A 47 -35.88 14.50 28.35
C CYS A 47 -35.55 14.89 29.79
N SER A 48 -34.85 16.00 30.01
CA SER A 48 -34.62 16.54 31.36
C SER A 48 -35.95 16.82 32.08
N LEU A 49 -36.92 17.44 31.39
CA LEU A 49 -38.24 17.71 31.96
C LEU A 49 -39.00 16.42 32.30
N ILE A 50 -38.94 15.38 31.47
CA ILE A 50 -39.54 14.07 31.79
C ILE A 50 -38.88 13.46 33.03
N ALA A 51 -37.54 13.46 33.08
CA ALA A 51 -36.81 12.90 34.22
C ALA A 51 -37.18 13.61 35.53
N LEU A 52 -37.28 14.94 35.50
CA LEU A 52 -37.74 15.72 36.65
C LEU A 52 -39.21 15.41 37.00
N ALA A 53 -40.10 15.28 36.01
CA ALA A 53 -41.50 14.92 36.25
C ALA A 53 -41.63 13.54 36.94
N VAL A 54 -40.77 12.58 36.59
CA VAL A 54 -40.70 11.27 37.27
C VAL A 54 -40.22 11.41 38.71
N ILE A 55 -39.19 12.23 38.97
CA ILE A 55 -38.67 12.48 40.32
C ILE A 55 -39.75 13.13 41.21
N PHE A 56 -40.41 14.18 40.72
CA PHE A 56 -41.47 14.87 41.45
C PHE A 56 -42.71 13.98 41.63
N GLY A 57 -43.12 13.24 40.59
CA GLY A 57 -44.22 12.28 40.67
C GLY A 57 -43.97 11.18 41.69
N GLY A 58 -42.75 10.63 41.72
CA GLY A 58 -42.33 9.64 42.71
C GLY A 58 -42.38 10.20 44.14
N TYR A 59 -41.86 11.41 44.37
CA TYR A 59 -41.93 12.03 45.70
C TYR A 59 -43.36 12.22 46.20
N LEU A 60 -44.29 12.62 45.31
CA LEU A 60 -45.69 12.82 45.66
C LEU A 60 -46.41 11.51 45.94
N CYS A 61 -46.19 10.48 45.10
CA CYS A 61 -46.84 9.18 45.25
C CYS A 61 -46.33 8.40 46.47
N PHE A 62 -45.05 8.54 46.83
CA PHE A 62 -44.46 7.78 47.93
C PHE A 62 -44.42 8.54 49.26
N HIS A 63 -44.80 9.82 49.27
CA HIS A 63 -44.75 10.78 50.40
C HIS A 63 -43.37 10.84 51.09
N PRO A 64 -43.05 11.90 51.86
CA PRO A 64 -41.74 12.02 52.48
C PRO A 64 -41.65 11.07 53.69
N LYS A 65 -41.35 9.79 53.43
CA LYS A 65 -40.71 8.98 54.47
C LYS A 65 -39.36 9.64 54.73
N VAL A 66 -39.17 10.17 55.94
CA VAL A 66 -37.90 10.79 56.36
C VAL A 66 -36.76 9.80 56.07
N GLY A 67 -35.81 10.20 55.21
CA GLY A 67 -34.71 9.34 54.77
C GLY A 67 -34.93 8.54 53.47
N GLY A 68 -36.08 8.64 52.81
CA GLY A 68 -36.37 7.95 51.54
C GLY A 68 -35.56 8.48 50.34
N VAL A 69 -35.36 7.63 49.33
CA VAL A 69 -34.57 7.95 48.12
C VAL A 69 -35.10 9.19 47.40
N PHE A 70 -36.42 9.33 47.25
CA PHE A 70 -37.03 10.50 46.60
C PHE A 70 -36.83 11.83 47.36
N ASN A 71 -36.63 11.77 48.69
CA ASN A 71 -36.32 12.96 49.47
C ASN A 71 -34.89 13.46 49.19
N LYS A 72 -33.95 12.55 48.94
CA LYS A 72 -32.60 12.91 48.49
C LYS A 72 -32.59 13.41 47.03
N LEU A 73 -33.44 12.85 46.17
CA LEU A 73 -33.52 13.22 44.75
C LEU A 73 -34.15 14.60 44.50
N ILE A 74 -34.92 15.14 45.45
CA ILE A 74 -35.49 16.50 45.38
C ILE A 74 -34.57 17.56 45.99
N SER A 75 -33.37 17.18 46.43
CA SER A 75 -32.37 18.19 46.77
C SER A 75 -32.13 19.10 45.56
N GLY A 76 -32.02 20.41 45.82
CA GLY A 76 -31.84 21.40 44.75
C GLY A 76 -30.63 21.08 43.85
N GLU A 77 -29.58 20.50 44.43
CA GLU A 77 -28.39 20.04 43.71
C GLU A 77 -28.72 18.94 42.69
N VAL A 78 -29.50 17.92 43.06
CA VAL A 78 -29.85 16.82 42.15
C VAL A 78 -30.79 17.31 41.04
N ILE A 79 -31.76 18.17 41.36
CA ILE A 79 -32.67 18.75 40.37
C ILE A 79 -31.88 19.57 39.33
N VAL A 80 -30.97 20.44 39.78
CA VAL A 80 -30.10 21.22 38.89
C VAL A 80 -29.19 20.30 38.09
N GLY A 81 -28.63 19.27 38.71
CA GLY A 81 -27.80 18.26 38.04
C GLY A 81 -28.53 17.55 36.89
N VAL A 82 -29.76 17.07 37.13
CA VAL A 82 -30.58 16.41 36.09
C VAL A 82 -30.99 17.38 35.00
N ALA A 83 -31.35 18.63 35.34
CA ALA A 83 -31.73 19.65 34.36
C ALA A 83 -30.60 19.93 33.37
N VAL A 84 -29.35 19.95 33.83
CA VAL A 84 -28.16 20.30 33.03
C VAL A 84 -27.53 19.08 32.35
N ALA A 85 -27.62 17.87 32.92
CA ALA A 85 -26.92 16.68 32.45
C ALA A 85 -27.26 16.30 30.99
N PHE A 86 -28.54 16.20 30.62
CA PHE A 86 -28.93 15.77 29.27
C PHE A 86 -28.52 16.77 28.17
N PRO A 87 -28.73 18.10 28.32
CA PRO A 87 -28.19 19.08 27.39
C PRO A 87 -26.68 19.03 27.26
N VAL A 88 -25.94 18.86 28.38
CA VAL A 88 -24.47 18.79 28.36
C VAL A 88 -23.98 17.53 27.63
N LEU A 89 -24.53 16.36 27.94
CA LEU A 89 -24.20 15.11 27.24
C LEU A 89 -24.48 15.22 25.74
N PHE A 90 -25.59 15.85 25.35
CA PHE A 90 -25.88 16.12 23.95
C PHE A 90 -24.84 17.04 23.30
N THR A 91 -24.42 18.11 23.99
CA THR A 91 -23.37 19.00 23.45
C THR A 91 -22.03 18.29 23.26
N TRP A 92 -21.70 17.34 24.15
CA TRP A 92 -20.49 16.52 24.00
C TRP A 92 -20.63 15.56 22.83
N TYR A 93 -21.72 14.78 22.77
CA TYR A 93 -22.00 13.87 21.66
C TYR A 93 -21.91 14.57 20.30
N ARG A 94 -22.50 15.76 20.17
CA ARG A 94 -22.45 16.53 18.93
C ARG A 94 -21.06 17.06 18.61
N LYS A 95 -20.29 17.48 19.63
CA LYS A 95 -18.92 17.93 19.43
C LYS A 95 -18.07 16.79 18.88
N ASP A 96 -18.22 15.60 19.43
CA ASP A 96 -17.50 14.41 18.99
C ASP A 96 -17.91 14.01 17.56
N GLN A 97 -19.21 14.03 17.24
CA GLN A 97 -19.72 13.79 15.88
C GLN A 97 -19.14 14.78 14.86
N LYS A 98 -19.16 16.08 15.15
CA LYS A 98 -18.57 17.09 14.27
C LYS A 98 -17.06 16.94 14.10
N GLN A 99 -16.36 16.50 15.15
CA GLN A 99 -14.93 16.23 15.07
C GLN A 99 -14.65 15.00 14.19
N LYS A 100 -15.49 13.96 14.30
CA LYS A 100 -15.42 12.78 13.43
C LYS A 100 -15.69 13.16 11.97
N GLU A 101 -16.79 13.87 11.68
CA GLU A 101 -17.12 14.35 10.33
C GLU A 101 -15.98 15.19 9.72
N LEU A 102 -15.34 16.06 10.52
CA LEU A 102 -14.22 16.87 10.06
C LEU A 102 -12.99 16.02 9.75
N TYR A 103 -12.70 15.01 10.58
CA TYR A 103 -11.61 14.07 10.37
C TYR A 103 -11.83 13.23 9.12
N ASP A 104 -13.03 12.67 8.95
CA ASP A 104 -13.41 11.86 7.80
C ASP A 104 -13.30 12.69 6.51
N TYR A 105 -13.79 13.94 6.52
CA TYR A 105 -13.65 14.85 5.38
C TYR A 105 -12.19 15.21 5.06
N GLN A 106 -11.35 15.43 6.07
CA GLN A 106 -9.92 15.71 5.87
C GLN A 106 -9.22 14.52 5.22
N LEU A 107 -9.48 13.31 5.71
CA LEU A 107 -8.91 12.09 5.15
C LEU A 107 -9.41 11.84 3.72
N TYR A 108 -10.70 12.02 3.46
CA TYR A 108 -11.28 11.97 2.12
C TYR A 108 -10.58 12.96 1.16
N ALA A 109 -10.40 14.22 1.58
CA ALA A 109 -9.78 15.25 0.75
C ALA A 109 -8.31 14.92 0.45
N GLU A 110 -7.57 14.37 1.41
CA GLU A 110 -6.20 13.90 1.22
C GLU A 110 -6.14 12.76 0.20
N LEU A 111 -6.97 11.72 0.37
CA LEU A 111 -7.01 10.57 -0.53
C LEU A 111 -7.43 10.96 -1.95
N LYS A 112 -8.44 11.82 -2.07
CA LYS A 112 -8.88 12.35 -3.36
C LYS A 112 -7.78 13.16 -4.04
N ASN A 113 -7.03 13.96 -3.29
CA ASN A 113 -5.91 14.71 -3.84
C ASN A 113 -4.76 13.80 -4.28
N ASP A 114 -4.45 12.76 -3.50
CA ASP A 114 -3.47 11.74 -3.87
C ASP A 114 -3.86 11.02 -5.16
N TYR A 115 -5.12 10.61 -5.27
CA TYR A 115 -5.68 10.01 -6.48
C TYR A 115 -5.58 10.95 -7.69
N LEU A 116 -6.04 12.20 -7.57
CA LEU A 116 -6.00 13.16 -8.68
C LEU A 116 -4.57 13.49 -9.11
N THR A 117 -3.63 13.56 -8.17
CA THR A 117 -2.20 13.74 -8.47
C THR A 117 -1.66 12.55 -9.24
N TRP A 118 -1.93 11.33 -8.77
CA TRP A 118 -1.54 10.11 -9.47
C TRP A 118 -2.15 10.04 -10.87
N PHE A 119 -3.45 10.31 -11.00
CA PHE A 119 -4.17 10.27 -12.27
C PHE A 119 -3.58 11.23 -13.29
N LYS A 120 -3.25 12.45 -12.85
CA LYS A 120 -2.57 13.44 -13.67
C LYS A 120 -1.20 12.96 -14.14
N SER A 121 -0.35 12.46 -13.24
CA SER A 121 0.98 11.98 -13.62
C SER A 121 0.94 10.72 -14.49
N PHE A 122 -0.09 9.87 -14.32
CA PHE A 122 -0.32 8.68 -15.14
C PHE A 122 -0.65 9.04 -16.61
N TYR A 123 -1.47 10.06 -16.82
CA TYR A 123 -1.81 10.53 -18.17
C TYR A 123 -0.76 11.48 -18.77
N GLU A 124 -0.33 12.49 -18.03
CA GLU A 124 0.39 13.65 -18.58
C GLU A 124 1.92 13.56 -18.47
N GLU A 125 2.47 12.91 -17.44
CA GLU A 125 3.90 13.03 -17.08
C GLU A 125 4.74 11.77 -17.43
N ASN A 126 4.22 10.86 -18.24
CA ASN A 126 4.92 9.63 -18.69
C ASN A 126 5.61 8.85 -17.55
N ILE A 127 4.89 8.61 -16.45
CA ILE A 127 5.31 7.67 -15.42
C ILE A 127 5.43 6.25 -16.01
N THR A 128 6.43 5.48 -15.56
CA THR A 128 6.55 4.06 -15.92
C THR A 128 5.39 3.26 -15.35
N LEU A 129 4.89 2.27 -16.09
CA LEU A 129 3.76 1.43 -15.66
C LEU A 129 3.99 0.78 -14.28
N ASN A 130 5.23 0.38 -13.96
CA ASN A 130 5.56 -0.20 -12.66
C ASN A 130 5.42 0.80 -11.50
N LEU A 131 5.89 2.04 -11.68
CA LEU A 131 5.77 3.06 -10.64
C LEU A 131 4.32 3.53 -10.48
N ALA A 132 3.58 3.66 -11.60
CA ALA A 132 2.16 3.93 -11.56
C ALA A 132 1.40 2.87 -10.77
N LEU A 133 1.71 1.59 -11.02
CA LEU A 133 1.09 0.45 -10.36
C LEU A 133 1.26 0.50 -8.84
N VAL A 134 2.51 0.60 -8.35
CA VAL A 134 2.81 0.61 -6.91
C VAL A 134 2.11 1.78 -6.20
N ASN A 135 2.12 2.96 -6.82
CA ASN A 135 1.47 4.13 -6.25
C ASN A 135 -0.06 3.97 -6.22
N LEU A 136 -0.65 3.40 -7.27
CA LEU A 136 -2.10 3.17 -7.33
C LEU A 136 -2.54 2.14 -6.28
N GLU A 137 -1.79 1.05 -6.12
CA GLU A 137 -2.10 0.02 -5.12
C GLU A 137 -2.16 0.60 -3.70
N GLN A 138 -1.18 1.44 -3.34
CA GLN A 138 -1.17 2.12 -2.03
C GLN A 138 -2.37 3.04 -1.84
N ILE A 139 -2.80 3.74 -2.89
CA ILE A 139 -3.98 4.62 -2.83
C ILE A 139 -5.24 3.77 -2.64
N ILE A 140 -5.42 2.70 -3.43
CA ILE A 140 -6.58 1.81 -3.33
C ILE A 140 -6.66 1.15 -1.94
N GLU A 141 -5.54 0.68 -1.39
CA GLU A 141 -5.51 0.10 -0.04
C GLU A 141 -5.92 1.11 1.04
N ARG A 142 -5.46 2.36 0.94
CA ARG A 142 -5.86 3.41 1.88
C ARG A 142 -7.34 3.79 1.73
N VAL A 143 -7.89 3.72 0.52
CA VAL A 143 -9.32 3.94 0.28
C VAL A 143 -10.16 2.84 0.91
N LYS A 144 -9.78 1.57 0.78
CA LYS A 144 -10.48 0.46 1.48
C LYS A 144 -10.50 0.67 3.00
N VAL A 145 -9.37 1.06 3.58
CA VAL A 145 -9.31 1.38 5.03
C VAL A 145 -10.20 2.57 5.38
N PHE A 146 -10.29 3.57 4.52
CA PHE A 146 -11.21 4.70 4.71
C PHE A 146 -12.67 4.27 4.66
N ASP A 147 -13.05 3.43 3.69
CA ASP A 147 -14.41 2.91 3.54
C ASP A 147 -14.83 2.05 4.75
N ASP A 148 -13.88 1.32 5.37
CA ASP A 148 -14.13 0.52 6.57
C ASP A 148 -14.36 1.35 7.85
N ILE A 149 -13.76 2.55 7.95
CA ILE A 149 -13.82 3.38 9.17
C ILE A 149 -14.80 4.55 9.06
N SER A 150 -15.10 5.00 7.85
CA SER A 150 -16.00 6.12 7.62
C SER A 150 -17.45 5.64 7.68
N ASP A 151 -18.30 6.40 8.38
CA ASP A 151 -19.75 6.17 8.32
C ASP A 151 -20.39 6.85 7.09
N SER A 152 -19.56 7.47 6.22
CA SER A 152 -20.01 8.30 5.10
C SER A 152 -20.15 7.49 3.82
N GLY A 153 -21.30 6.83 3.65
CA GLY A 153 -21.61 6.04 2.45
C GLY A 153 -21.65 6.81 1.12
N ASP A 154 -21.58 8.14 1.14
CA ASP A 154 -21.65 8.99 -0.05
C ASP A 154 -20.29 9.58 -0.50
N MET A 155 -19.22 9.35 0.28
CA MET A 155 -17.89 9.92 -0.02
C MET A 155 -16.97 8.89 -0.66
N HIS A 156 -16.89 8.89 -1.99
CA HIS A 156 -15.97 8.02 -2.72
C HIS A 156 -14.75 8.81 -3.24
N PRO A 157 -13.53 8.57 -2.69
CA PRO A 157 -12.33 9.28 -3.14
C PRO A 157 -11.96 9.00 -4.60
N ILE A 158 -12.29 7.80 -5.09
CA ILE A 158 -11.97 7.31 -6.43
C ILE A 158 -13.26 7.00 -7.18
N ASP A 159 -13.33 7.43 -8.45
CA ASP A 159 -14.28 6.90 -9.40
C ASP A 159 -13.63 5.69 -10.11
N PHE A 160 -13.94 4.50 -9.61
CA PHE A 160 -13.33 3.25 -10.09
C PHE A 160 -13.68 2.95 -11.55
N SER A 161 -14.86 3.38 -12.03
CA SER A 161 -15.27 3.21 -13.43
C SER A 161 -14.42 4.05 -14.37
N SER A 162 -14.23 5.33 -14.03
CA SER A 162 -13.36 6.23 -14.80
C SER A 162 -11.89 5.78 -14.74
N LEU A 163 -11.44 5.31 -13.57
CA LEU A 163 -10.08 4.75 -13.40
C LEU A 163 -9.85 3.51 -14.27
N PHE A 164 -10.81 2.60 -14.32
CA PHE A 164 -10.70 1.40 -15.15
C PHE A 164 -10.53 1.76 -16.63
N VAL A 165 -11.37 2.65 -17.16
CA VAL A 165 -11.28 3.11 -18.56
C VAL A 165 -9.92 3.75 -18.83
N ALA A 166 -9.45 4.61 -17.93
CA ALA A 166 -8.17 5.27 -18.04
C ALA A 166 -6.99 4.30 -18.17
N ILE A 167 -7.00 3.23 -17.36
CA ILE A 167 -5.98 2.18 -17.43
C ILE A 167 -6.03 1.49 -18.79
N GLN A 168 -7.22 1.09 -19.26
CA GLN A 168 -7.38 0.42 -20.56
C GLN A 168 -6.86 1.29 -21.72
N GLU A 169 -7.17 2.60 -21.71
CA GLU A 169 -6.67 3.55 -22.71
C GLU A 169 -5.14 3.70 -22.66
N LYS A 170 -4.54 3.80 -21.47
CA LYS A 170 -3.09 3.94 -21.34
C LYS A 170 -2.33 2.73 -21.86
N PHE A 171 -2.85 1.52 -21.63
CA PHE A 171 -2.27 0.30 -22.19
C PHE A 171 -2.33 0.29 -23.71
N LYS A 172 -3.44 0.75 -24.29
CA LYS A 172 -3.56 0.91 -25.75
C LYS A 172 -2.47 1.81 -26.34
N GLU A 173 -2.11 2.89 -25.65
CA GLU A 173 -1.02 3.79 -26.07
C GLU A 173 0.37 3.21 -25.82
N SER A 174 0.55 2.47 -24.72
CA SER A 174 1.87 2.08 -24.20
C SER A 174 2.38 0.71 -24.69
N CYS A 175 1.49 -0.20 -25.14
CA CYS A 175 1.83 -1.56 -25.58
C CYS A 175 2.64 -1.64 -26.89
N ILE A 176 3.09 -0.52 -27.44
CA ILE A 176 3.84 -0.45 -28.71
C ILE A 176 5.37 -0.60 -28.48
N LEU A 177 5.88 -0.55 -27.25
CA LEU A 177 7.33 -0.39 -26.98
C LEU A 177 7.86 -1.18 -25.76
N VAL A 178 7.73 -2.51 -25.71
CA VAL A 178 8.43 -3.33 -24.69
C VAL A 178 9.37 -4.36 -25.37
N PRO A 179 10.69 -4.33 -25.07
CA PRO A 179 11.69 -5.10 -25.82
C PRO A 179 11.93 -6.56 -25.38
N ASP A 180 11.36 -7.05 -24.27
CA ASP A 180 11.55 -8.43 -23.80
C ASP A 180 10.23 -9.11 -23.36
N GLN A 181 10.01 -10.34 -23.81
CA GLN A 181 8.77 -11.13 -23.59
C GLN A 181 8.64 -11.63 -22.14
N SER A 182 9.73 -11.86 -21.41
CA SER A 182 9.65 -12.38 -20.04
C SER A 182 9.17 -11.33 -19.03
N ASP A 183 9.63 -10.08 -19.19
CA ASP A 183 9.19 -8.94 -18.39
C ASP A 183 7.73 -8.55 -18.67
N ILE A 184 7.25 -8.79 -19.91
CA ILE A 184 5.89 -8.40 -20.29
C ILE A 184 4.82 -9.14 -19.48
N ASN A 185 5.03 -10.44 -19.18
CA ASN A 185 4.06 -11.20 -18.41
C ASN A 185 4.02 -10.74 -16.94
N ASN A 186 5.17 -10.40 -16.35
CA ASN A 186 5.24 -9.90 -14.97
C ASN A 186 4.51 -8.55 -14.82
N ILE A 187 4.65 -7.67 -15.82
CA ILE A 187 3.90 -6.41 -15.87
C ILE A 187 2.40 -6.70 -15.94
N TYR A 188 1.97 -7.52 -16.90
CA TYR A 188 0.55 -7.87 -17.02
C TYR A 188 0.00 -8.60 -15.78
N GLU A 189 0.80 -9.42 -15.10
CA GLU A 189 0.38 -10.11 -13.88
C GLU A 189 0.03 -9.12 -12.77
N SER A 190 0.89 -8.13 -12.54
CA SER A 190 0.65 -7.10 -11.54
C SER A 190 -0.59 -6.27 -11.87
N TRP A 191 -0.75 -5.90 -13.14
CA TRP A 191 -1.90 -5.12 -13.60
C TRP A 191 -3.21 -5.91 -13.61
N ARG A 192 -3.17 -7.22 -13.89
CA ARG A 192 -4.32 -8.13 -13.71
C ARG A 192 -4.84 -8.11 -12.29
N MET A 193 -3.94 -8.14 -11.30
CA MET A 193 -4.33 -8.08 -9.89
C MET A 193 -5.05 -6.77 -9.55
N ILE A 194 -4.50 -5.63 -9.98
CA ILE A 194 -5.10 -4.32 -9.69
C ILE A 194 -6.41 -4.11 -10.46
N ASN A 195 -6.47 -4.46 -11.75
CA ASN A 195 -7.70 -4.33 -12.53
C ASN A 195 -8.83 -5.14 -11.91
N ASN A 196 -8.57 -6.38 -11.49
CA ASN A 196 -9.58 -7.17 -10.82
C ASN A 196 -10.02 -6.55 -9.48
N LYS A 197 -9.10 -5.98 -8.68
CA LYS A 197 -9.44 -5.22 -7.46
C LYS A 197 -10.33 -4.00 -7.79
N ILE A 198 -10.04 -3.28 -8.87
CA ILE A 198 -10.82 -2.11 -9.30
C ILE A 198 -12.22 -2.53 -9.76
N ILE A 199 -12.31 -3.59 -10.56
CA ILE A 199 -13.56 -4.14 -11.06
C ILE A 199 -14.49 -4.53 -9.91
N ASP A 200 -13.95 -5.11 -8.83
CA ASP A 200 -14.72 -5.47 -7.64
C ASP A 200 -15.48 -4.29 -7.03
N GLU A 201 -14.92 -3.08 -7.11
CA GLU A 201 -15.51 -1.84 -6.57
C GLU A 201 -16.50 -1.16 -7.54
N ILE A 202 -16.52 -1.56 -8.82
CA ILE A 202 -17.45 -1.01 -9.83
C ILE A 202 -18.82 -1.70 -9.70
N ASP A 203 -19.90 -0.93 -9.71
CA ASP A 203 -21.26 -1.48 -9.71
C ASP A 203 -21.54 -2.34 -10.98
N GLU A 204 -22.22 -3.48 -10.81
CA GLU A 204 -22.52 -4.44 -11.88
C GLU A 204 -23.26 -3.81 -13.07
N THR A 205 -24.07 -2.79 -12.83
CA THR A 205 -24.79 -2.06 -13.89
C THR A 205 -23.84 -1.23 -14.75
N GLN A 206 -22.76 -0.71 -14.17
CA GLN A 206 -21.74 0.06 -14.87
C GLN A 206 -20.75 -0.84 -15.60
N ARG A 207 -20.43 -2.02 -15.04
CA ARG A 207 -19.56 -3.03 -15.69
C ARG A 207 -20.03 -3.40 -17.11
N ARG A 208 -21.34 -3.52 -17.31
CA ARG A 208 -21.96 -3.85 -18.61
C ARG A 208 -21.84 -2.75 -19.67
N ASN A 209 -21.56 -1.51 -19.28
CA ASN A 209 -21.46 -0.38 -20.20
C ASN A 209 -20.03 -0.13 -20.72
N HIS A 210 -19.02 -0.82 -20.16
CA HIS A 210 -17.63 -0.67 -20.57
C HIS A 210 -17.30 -1.58 -21.77
N THR A 211 -17.93 -1.33 -22.91
CA THR A 211 -17.56 -2.00 -24.17
C THR A 211 -16.28 -1.38 -24.72
N VAL A 212 -15.13 -1.81 -24.22
CA VAL A 212 -13.82 -1.44 -24.77
C VAL A 212 -13.54 -2.36 -25.97
N GLN A 213 -13.09 -1.79 -27.09
CA GLN A 213 -12.72 -2.58 -28.27
C GLN A 213 -11.50 -3.47 -28.01
N ASP A 214 -10.57 -3.01 -27.17
CA ASP A 214 -9.33 -3.69 -26.83
C ASP A 214 -9.27 -3.87 -25.31
N VAL A 215 -9.10 -5.12 -24.86
CA VAL A 215 -9.14 -5.49 -23.45
C VAL A 215 -7.71 -5.79 -22.98
N TYR A 216 -7.32 -5.20 -21.86
CA TYR A 216 -5.97 -5.28 -21.31
C TYR A 216 -5.96 -5.77 -19.88
N ALA A 217 -5.08 -6.74 -19.60
CA ALA A 217 -4.68 -7.13 -18.26
C ALA A 217 -5.88 -7.44 -17.33
N ILE A 218 -6.81 -8.29 -17.76
CA ILE A 218 -7.90 -8.81 -16.91
C ILE A 218 -7.65 -10.29 -16.61
N ASP A 219 -7.86 -10.71 -15.36
CA ASP A 219 -7.84 -12.12 -14.98
C ASP A 219 -9.27 -12.68 -15.00
N PHE A 220 -9.62 -13.33 -16.12
CA PHE A 220 -10.94 -13.95 -16.32
C PHE A 220 -11.09 -15.26 -15.56
N VAL A 221 -10.03 -15.90 -15.08
CA VAL A 221 -10.15 -17.09 -14.22
C VAL A 221 -10.90 -16.73 -12.92
N LYS A 222 -10.64 -15.53 -12.39
CA LYS A 222 -11.33 -15.02 -11.20
C LYS A 222 -12.68 -14.35 -11.51
N LYS A 223 -12.96 -14.09 -12.79
CA LYS A 223 -14.08 -13.26 -13.27
C LYS A 223 -14.68 -13.84 -14.55
N SER A 224 -14.94 -15.15 -14.58
CA SER A 224 -15.35 -15.85 -15.79
C SER A 224 -16.67 -15.33 -16.35
N GLU A 225 -17.61 -14.97 -15.47
CA GLU A 225 -18.89 -14.33 -15.81
C GLU A 225 -18.73 -13.03 -16.60
N MET A 226 -17.61 -12.32 -16.47
CA MET A 226 -17.39 -11.09 -17.21
C MET A 226 -16.99 -11.32 -18.67
N LEU A 227 -16.53 -12.51 -19.02
CA LEU A 227 -16.04 -12.79 -20.37
C LEU A 227 -17.15 -12.56 -21.42
N GLU A 228 -18.39 -12.87 -21.05
CA GLU A 228 -19.58 -12.62 -21.88
C GLU A 228 -19.83 -11.13 -22.16
N TYR A 229 -19.37 -10.23 -21.30
CA TYR A 229 -19.52 -8.77 -21.51
C TYR A 229 -18.54 -8.21 -22.54
N TYR A 230 -17.56 -9.01 -22.96
CA TYR A 230 -16.56 -8.66 -23.97
C TYR A 230 -16.76 -9.41 -25.29
N ASP A 231 -17.99 -9.89 -25.55
CA ASP A 231 -18.40 -10.52 -26.82
C ASP A 231 -18.03 -9.68 -28.07
N ARG A 232 -18.11 -8.35 -27.92
CA ARG A 232 -17.80 -7.35 -28.96
C ARG A 232 -16.35 -6.85 -28.95
N ALA A 233 -15.51 -7.33 -28.03
CA ALA A 233 -14.11 -6.95 -28.03
C ALA A 233 -13.41 -7.54 -29.28
N TYR A 234 -12.47 -6.77 -29.82
CA TYR A 234 -11.66 -7.18 -30.96
C TYR A 234 -10.34 -7.82 -30.52
N SER A 235 -9.72 -7.31 -29.45
CA SER A 235 -8.44 -7.82 -28.98
C SER A 235 -8.38 -7.99 -27.47
N PHE A 236 -7.61 -9.00 -27.04
CA PHE A 236 -7.33 -9.32 -25.65
C PHE A 236 -5.82 -9.40 -25.47
N ASN A 237 -5.29 -8.54 -24.61
CA ASN A 237 -3.86 -8.33 -24.43
C ASN A 237 -3.48 -8.56 -22.96
N GLY A 238 -2.55 -9.48 -22.69
CA GLY A 238 -2.11 -9.73 -21.32
C GLY A 238 -3.20 -10.28 -20.40
N CYS A 239 -4.32 -10.77 -20.94
CA CYS A 239 -5.43 -11.31 -20.16
C CYS A 239 -5.14 -12.76 -19.75
N LYS A 240 -5.75 -13.21 -18.65
CA LYS A 240 -5.60 -14.59 -18.16
C LYS A 240 -6.91 -15.35 -18.29
N PHE A 241 -6.84 -16.59 -18.77
CA PHE A 241 -7.98 -17.47 -18.97
C PHE A 241 -7.70 -18.88 -18.46
N GLU A 242 -8.75 -19.61 -18.11
CA GLU A 242 -8.70 -21.06 -18.04
C GLU A 242 -8.70 -21.60 -19.47
N SER A 243 -7.81 -22.55 -19.78
CA SER A 243 -7.60 -23.01 -21.15
C SER A 243 -8.87 -23.57 -21.80
N ASP A 244 -9.66 -24.32 -21.04
CA ASP A 244 -10.89 -24.92 -21.53
C ASP A 244 -11.98 -23.87 -21.78
N GLU A 245 -12.11 -22.87 -20.90
CA GLU A 245 -13.04 -21.76 -21.07
C GLU A 245 -12.61 -20.86 -22.25
N PHE A 246 -11.31 -20.60 -22.39
CA PHE A 246 -10.74 -19.87 -23.52
C PHE A 246 -11.08 -20.52 -24.86
N VAL A 247 -10.86 -21.84 -24.98
CA VAL A 247 -11.16 -22.58 -26.21
C VAL A 247 -12.67 -22.55 -26.50
N LYS A 248 -13.52 -22.71 -25.48
CA LYS A 248 -14.98 -22.60 -25.64
C LYS A 248 -15.41 -21.20 -26.07
N PHE A 249 -14.83 -20.15 -25.48
CA PHE A 249 -15.12 -18.75 -25.82
C PHE A 249 -14.77 -18.46 -27.29
N VAL A 250 -13.59 -18.89 -27.73
CA VAL A 250 -13.14 -18.72 -29.12
C VAL A 250 -14.01 -19.51 -30.11
N GLN A 251 -14.56 -20.66 -29.69
CA GLN A 251 -15.53 -21.44 -30.47
C GLN A 251 -16.96 -20.86 -30.43
N GLY A 252 -17.27 -20.04 -29.43
CA GLY A 252 -18.61 -19.78 -28.92
C GLY A 252 -19.45 -18.82 -29.75
N ASP A 253 -18.86 -17.89 -30.49
CA ASP A 253 -19.62 -16.90 -31.28
C ASP A 253 -18.99 -16.63 -32.65
N GLY A 254 -19.66 -17.11 -33.69
CA GLY A 254 -19.18 -17.22 -35.07
C GLY A 254 -19.07 -15.93 -35.90
N TYR A 255 -18.65 -14.80 -35.32
CA TYR A 255 -18.47 -13.55 -36.09
C TYR A 255 -17.26 -12.67 -35.71
N GLY A 256 -16.55 -12.91 -34.61
CA GLY A 256 -15.41 -12.08 -34.18
C GLY A 256 -14.06 -12.63 -34.64
N GLN A 257 -13.32 -11.91 -35.50
CA GLN A 257 -11.89 -12.16 -35.67
C GLN A 257 -11.15 -11.61 -34.44
N TYR A 258 -11.05 -12.41 -33.38
CA TYR A 258 -10.37 -12.01 -32.15
C TYR A 258 -8.85 -12.00 -32.33
N LYS A 259 -8.18 -11.05 -31.67
CA LYS A 259 -6.72 -11.02 -31.54
C LYS A 259 -6.29 -11.25 -30.09
N PHE A 260 -5.47 -12.26 -29.87
CA PHE A 260 -4.95 -12.63 -28.55
C PHE A 260 -3.43 -12.41 -28.51
N ASN A 261 -3.00 -11.50 -27.64
CA ASN A 261 -1.60 -11.12 -27.47
C ASN A 261 -1.16 -11.31 -26.03
N TYR A 262 -0.05 -12.02 -25.81
CA TYR A 262 0.56 -12.19 -24.49
C TYR A 262 -0.40 -12.73 -23.43
N ILE A 263 -1.37 -13.56 -23.82
CA ILE A 263 -2.36 -14.10 -22.89
C ILE A 263 -1.73 -15.12 -21.96
N SER A 264 -2.27 -15.31 -20.76
CA SER A 264 -1.82 -16.31 -19.80
C SER A 264 -2.87 -17.41 -19.67
N LEU A 265 -2.42 -18.66 -19.78
CA LEU A 265 -3.22 -19.86 -19.67
C LEU A 265 -2.71 -20.73 -18.52
N ASP A 266 -3.60 -21.54 -17.96
CA ASP A 266 -3.28 -22.48 -16.89
C ASP A 266 -2.57 -23.76 -17.37
N ARG A 267 -2.63 -24.07 -18.69
CA ARG A 267 -1.90 -25.18 -19.30
C ARG A 267 -1.49 -24.91 -20.73
N LYS A 268 -0.62 -25.77 -21.27
CA LYS A 268 -0.26 -25.75 -22.70
C LYS A 268 -1.47 -26.18 -23.54
N LEU A 269 -1.70 -25.47 -24.64
CA LEU A 269 -2.70 -25.85 -25.63
C LEU A 269 -2.23 -27.03 -26.47
N THR A 270 -3.15 -27.94 -26.79
CA THR A 270 -2.92 -29.06 -27.70
C THR A 270 -2.88 -28.57 -29.15
N SER A 271 -2.28 -29.37 -30.04
CA SER A 271 -2.23 -29.03 -31.48
C SER A 271 -3.61 -28.90 -32.11
N GLU A 272 -4.63 -29.60 -31.60
CA GLU A 272 -5.99 -29.51 -32.12
C GLU A 272 -6.67 -28.21 -31.68
N GLU A 273 -6.48 -27.80 -30.42
CA GLU A 273 -6.96 -26.52 -29.90
C GLU A 273 -6.31 -25.33 -30.62
N LEU A 274 -5.01 -25.41 -30.91
CA LEU A 274 -4.31 -24.38 -31.69
C LEU A 274 -4.89 -24.23 -33.11
N LYS A 275 -5.33 -25.32 -33.74
CA LYS A 275 -6.02 -25.25 -35.05
C LYS A 275 -7.38 -24.58 -34.93
N ILE A 276 -8.16 -24.94 -33.91
CA ILE A 276 -9.47 -24.33 -33.63
C ILE A 276 -9.32 -22.81 -33.50
N ILE A 277 -8.35 -22.37 -32.70
CA ILE A 277 -8.09 -20.94 -32.48
C ILE A 277 -7.66 -20.28 -33.78
N SER A 278 -6.79 -20.92 -34.57
CA SER A 278 -6.33 -20.36 -35.86
C SER A 278 -7.41 -20.16 -36.91
N ASN A 279 -8.50 -20.92 -36.83
CA ASN A 279 -9.64 -20.80 -37.74
C ASN A 279 -10.59 -19.67 -37.32
N SER A 280 -10.52 -19.23 -36.05
CA SER A 280 -11.49 -18.31 -35.42
C SER A 280 -10.87 -16.98 -35.00
N GLY A 281 -9.53 -16.88 -34.93
CA GLY A 281 -8.81 -15.67 -34.54
C GLY A 281 -7.29 -15.76 -34.72
N GLU A 282 -6.60 -14.71 -34.30
CA GLU A 282 -5.14 -14.59 -34.31
C GLU A 282 -4.59 -14.75 -32.89
N LEU A 283 -3.73 -15.75 -32.67
CA LEU A 283 -3.01 -15.97 -31.43
C LEU A 283 -1.52 -15.77 -31.69
N ASN A 284 -0.96 -14.68 -31.16
CA ASN A 284 0.42 -14.28 -31.43
C ASN A 284 1.39 -14.90 -30.44
N CYS A 285 1.17 -14.66 -29.15
CA CYS A 285 2.00 -15.18 -28.06
C CYS A 285 1.12 -15.51 -26.86
N TYR A 286 1.43 -16.61 -26.17
CA TYR A 286 0.82 -16.92 -24.87
C TYR A 286 1.82 -17.51 -23.88
N PHE A 287 1.51 -17.35 -22.60
CA PHE A 287 2.21 -17.95 -21.48
C PHE A 287 1.37 -19.09 -20.92
N TYR A 288 2.01 -20.15 -20.44
CA TYR A 288 1.33 -21.24 -19.75
C TYR A 288 2.12 -21.72 -18.55
N THR A 289 1.42 -22.26 -17.56
CA THR A 289 2.03 -22.94 -16.43
C THR A 289 2.21 -24.42 -16.77
N ASP A 290 3.43 -24.95 -16.58
CA ASP A 290 3.70 -26.38 -16.73
C ASP A 290 3.27 -27.18 -15.47
N ASP A 291 3.33 -28.51 -15.55
CA ASP A 291 2.97 -29.40 -14.43
C ASP A 291 3.86 -29.20 -13.18
N LEU A 292 5.00 -28.51 -13.33
CA LEU A 292 5.95 -28.20 -12.27
C LEU A 292 5.74 -26.78 -11.68
N GLY A 293 4.78 -26.00 -12.22
CA GLY A 293 4.48 -24.65 -11.79
C GLY A 293 5.33 -23.55 -12.44
N ASN A 294 6.13 -23.87 -13.47
CA ASN A 294 6.93 -22.88 -14.19
C ASN A 294 6.10 -22.19 -15.28
N THR A 295 6.29 -20.89 -15.42
CA THR A 295 5.70 -20.11 -16.52
C THR A 295 6.61 -20.21 -17.75
N LEU A 296 6.09 -20.76 -18.84
CA LEU A 296 6.76 -20.88 -20.13
C LEU A 296 6.05 -20.03 -21.17
N SER A 297 6.79 -19.51 -22.15
CA SER A 297 6.20 -18.82 -23.30
C SER A 297 6.06 -19.76 -24.50
N PHE A 298 5.01 -19.54 -25.25
CA PHE A 298 4.80 -20.09 -26.58
C PHE A 298 4.77 -18.93 -27.57
N ASP A 299 5.68 -18.98 -28.53
CA ASP A 299 5.73 -18.06 -29.66
C ASP A 299 5.63 -18.86 -30.97
N ARG A 300 4.63 -18.50 -31.78
CA ARG A 300 4.28 -19.22 -33.01
C ARG A 300 5.40 -19.12 -34.06
N ASP A 301 6.15 -18.03 -34.08
CA ASP A 301 7.22 -17.79 -35.05
C ASP A 301 8.46 -18.63 -34.70
N GLN A 302 8.77 -18.82 -33.42
CA GLN A 302 9.87 -19.68 -32.97
C GLN A 302 9.61 -21.18 -33.22
N GLU A 303 8.36 -21.65 -33.12
CA GLU A 303 8.03 -23.03 -33.48
C GLU A 303 8.09 -23.28 -34.99
N LYS A 304 7.75 -22.27 -35.81
CA LYS A 304 7.88 -22.35 -37.27
C LYS A 304 9.35 -22.45 -37.68
N GLU A 305 10.24 -21.65 -37.09
CA GLU A 305 11.69 -21.76 -37.30
C GLU A 305 12.28 -23.10 -36.82
N LYS A 306 11.80 -23.65 -35.69
CA LYS A 306 12.19 -25.00 -35.24
C LYS A 306 11.70 -26.08 -36.19
N GLN A 307 10.48 -25.97 -36.72
CA GLN A 307 9.94 -26.97 -37.65
C GLN A 307 10.62 -26.88 -39.04
N ASP A 308 10.90 -25.67 -39.52
CA ASP A 308 11.61 -25.44 -40.78
C ASP A 308 13.08 -25.84 -40.70
N SER A 309 13.74 -25.66 -39.55
CA SER A 309 15.11 -26.15 -39.31
C SER A 309 15.19 -27.67 -39.15
N ILE A 310 14.18 -28.31 -38.55
CA ILE A 310 14.05 -29.78 -38.52
C ILE A 310 13.78 -30.33 -39.93
N ASN A 311 12.94 -29.67 -40.73
CA ASN A 311 12.70 -30.05 -42.13
C ASN A 311 13.94 -29.81 -43.02
N LEU A 312 14.76 -28.79 -42.75
CA LEU A 312 16.06 -28.60 -43.41
C LEU A 312 17.09 -29.67 -43.02
N LYS A 313 17.08 -30.15 -41.77
CA LYS A 313 17.93 -31.27 -41.32
C LYS A 313 17.50 -32.59 -41.95
N ASN A 314 16.21 -32.88 -41.98
CA ASN A 314 15.70 -34.11 -42.59
C ASN A 314 15.91 -34.14 -44.13
N SER A 315 15.88 -33.00 -44.81
CA SER A 315 16.18 -32.92 -46.25
C SER A 315 17.68 -32.93 -46.59
N SER A 316 18.56 -32.63 -45.63
CA SER A 316 20.02 -32.74 -45.79
C SER A 316 20.57 -34.12 -45.41
N GLU A 317 19.87 -34.88 -44.56
CA GLU A 317 20.18 -36.29 -44.28
C GLU A 317 19.77 -37.23 -45.44
N GLU A 318 18.73 -36.91 -46.21
CA GLU A 318 18.36 -37.70 -47.41
C GLU A 318 19.36 -37.57 -48.58
N PHE A 319 20.25 -36.57 -48.57
CA PHE A 319 21.28 -36.38 -49.61
C PHE A 319 22.66 -36.95 -49.27
N SER A 320 22.86 -37.52 -48.07
CA SER A 320 24.18 -38.01 -47.63
C SER A 320 24.26 -39.53 -47.37
N CYS A 321 23.16 -40.28 -47.51
CA CYS A 321 23.19 -41.75 -47.48
C CYS A 321 23.48 -42.39 -48.84
N SER A 322 24.58 -41.99 -49.49
CA SER A 322 25.19 -42.81 -50.54
C SER A 322 26.64 -42.38 -50.79
N LEU A 323 27.57 -42.75 -49.92
CA LEU A 323 28.86 -43.32 -50.33
C LEU A 323 29.73 -43.75 -49.13
N SER A 324 30.25 -44.97 -49.24
CA SER A 324 31.50 -45.48 -48.66
C SER A 324 31.58 -45.69 -47.13
N ASN A 325 31.28 -46.94 -46.75
CA ASN A 325 32.03 -47.67 -45.72
C ASN A 325 33.52 -47.73 -46.12
N ASP A 326 34.44 -47.39 -45.21
CA ASP A 326 35.59 -48.26 -44.91
C ASP A 326 36.39 -47.78 -43.67
N LEU A 327 36.58 -48.74 -42.76
CA LEU A 327 37.68 -48.99 -41.82
C LEU A 327 38.01 -48.04 -40.64
N THR A 328 37.65 -48.55 -39.45
CA THR A 328 38.45 -48.82 -38.23
C THR A 328 39.16 -47.65 -37.51
N GLN A 329 38.64 -47.31 -36.33
CA GLN A 329 39.18 -47.64 -34.98
C GLN A 329 40.53 -46.99 -34.63
N THR A 330 40.50 -46.03 -33.69
CA THR A 330 41.16 -46.17 -32.38
C THR A 330 40.66 -45.08 -31.42
N SER A 331 40.78 -45.42 -30.14
CA SER A 331 40.05 -44.96 -28.96
C SER A 331 40.83 -43.96 -28.10
N GLU A 332 40.06 -43.23 -27.25
CA GLU A 332 40.45 -42.68 -25.92
C GLU A 332 41.55 -41.60 -25.91
N SER A 333 41.56 -40.55 -25.09
CA SER A 333 40.96 -40.25 -23.79
C SER A 333 41.08 -38.73 -23.50
N LEU A 334 40.33 -38.28 -22.49
CA LEU A 334 40.32 -36.95 -21.85
C LEU A 334 41.71 -36.36 -21.54
N SER A 335 41.83 -35.03 -21.65
CA SER A 335 42.12 -34.12 -20.51
C SER A 335 42.23 -32.65 -20.96
N GLN A 336 41.68 -31.76 -20.13
CA GLN A 336 41.87 -30.30 -20.16
C GLN A 336 43.35 -29.94 -20.01
N GLU A 337 43.80 -28.86 -20.64
CA GLU A 337 44.66 -27.86 -20.01
C GLU A 337 44.77 -26.57 -20.84
N GLU A 338 45.02 -25.50 -20.09
CA GLU A 338 45.03 -24.08 -20.39
C GLU A 338 46.03 -23.68 -21.48
N PHE A 339 45.75 -22.61 -22.22
CA PHE A 339 46.81 -21.71 -22.69
C PHE A 339 46.32 -20.26 -22.79
N SER A 340 46.93 -19.44 -21.94
CA SER A 340 47.10 -18.00 -22.06
C SER A 340 47.75 -17.61 -23.39
N CYS A 341 47.41 -16.42 -23.93
CA CYS A 341 48.39 -15.55 -24.59
C CYS A 341 47.90 -14.09 -24.66
N SER A 342 48.81 -13.20 -24.32
CA SER A 342 48.68 -11.76 -24.16
C SER A 342 49.09 -10.98 -25.42
N LEU A 343 48.43 -9.83 -25.60
CA LEU A 343 48.83 -8.55 -26.22
C LEU A 343 49.52 -8.50 -27.61
N SER A 344 48.93 -7.67 -28.48
CA SER A 344 49.67 -6.62 -29.20
C SER A 344 48.74 -5.50 -29.69
N ASN A 345 49.10 -4.25 -29.35
CA ASN A 345 48.47 -2.99 -29.75
C ASN A 345 48.84 -2.57 -31.18
N ASP A 346 47.98 -1.80 -31.87
CA ASP A 346 48.26 -0.42 -32.34
C ASP A 346 46.99 0.27 -32.92
N PRO A 347 46.94 1.60 -33.18
CA PRO A 347 45.88 2.46 -32.70
C PRO A 347 45.18 3.28 -33.81
N THR A 348 44.40 4.29 -33.38
CA THR A 348 43.91 5.48 -34.12
C THR A 348 42.53 5.38 -34.80
N GLN A 349 41.49 5.99 -34.21
CA GLN A 349 40.93 7.30 -34.64
C GLN A 349 39.64 7.66 -33.86
N THR A 350 39.75 8.70 -33.04
CA THR A 350 38.80 9.82 -32.78
C THR A 350 37.34 9.71 -33.21
N SER A 351 36.42 9.89 -32.25
CA SER A 351 35.55 11.09 -32.20
C SER A 351 34.83 11.22 -30.84
N GLU A 352 34.69 12.45 -30.39
CA GLU A 352 34.39 12.94 -29.04
C GLU A 352 32.91 12.85 -28.64
N SER A 353 32.63 12.72 -27.33
CA SER A 353 31.60 13.44 -26.51
C SER A 353 31.48 12.80 -25.10
N PRO A 354 30.95 13.49 -24.06
CA PRO A 354 31.72 14.20 -23.05
C PRO A 354 31.79 13.46 -21.69
N SER A 355 32.92 13.62 -21.04
CA SER A 355 33.24 13.20 -19.68
C SER A 355 32.43 13.93 -18.61
N GLN A 356 31.77 13.19 -17.72
CA GLN A 356 31.59 13.60 -16.33
C GLN A 356 32.58 12.81 -15.46
N GLU A 357 33.46 13.57 -14.81
CA GLU A 357 34.53 13.09 -13.95
C GLU A 357 33.97 12.38 -12.70
N ARG A 358 34.37 11.13 -12.49
CA ARG A 358 34.34 10.48 -11.17
C ARG A 358 35.52 10.99 -10.34
N PRO A 359 35.33 11.45 -9.10
CA PRO A 359 36.41 11.45 -8.14
C PRO A 359 36.56 10.03 -7.59
N SER A 360 37.65 9.38 -7.97
CA SER A 360 38.16 8.17 -7.33
C SER A 360 38.50 8.47 -5.87
N ASN A 361 37.80 7.86 -4.91
CA ASN A 361 38.25 7.77 -3.53
C ASN A 361 38.28 6.31 -3.07
N SER A 362 39.52 5.81 -2.95
CA SER A 362 40.02 4.88 -1.93
C SER A 362 39.02 3.87 -1.35
N TYR A 363 39.03 2.65 -1.89
CA TYR A 363 38.47 1.47 -1.21
C TYR A 363 39.19 1.24 0.12
N LEU A 364 38.56 1.66 1.23
CA LEU A 364 38.93 1.17 2.55
C LEU A 364 38.45 -0.28 2.64
N ILE A 365 39.39 -1.21 2.88
CA ILE A 365 39.10 -2.63 3.07
C ILE A 365 38.45 -2.76 4.45
N TYR A 366 37.12 -2.81 4.48
CA TYR A 366 36.37 -3.24 5.65
C TYR A 366 36.58 -4.74 5.86
N GLU A 367 36.85 -5.18 7.09
CA GLU A 367 36.75 -6.59 7.43
C GLU A 367 35.32 -7.05 7.04
N ASN A 368 35.24 -8.04 6.14
CA ASN A 368 34.05 -8.45 5.37
C ASN A 368 32.78 -8.80 6.17
N SER A 369 32.76 -8.67 7.50
CA SER A 369 31.68 -9.12 8.38
C SER A 369 30.79 -8.00 8.96
N ASP A 370 31.05 -6.72 8.68
CA ASP A 370 30.32 -5.59 9.28
C ASP A 370 29.78 -4.56 8.26
N LEU A 371 29.49 -5.00 7.03
CA LEU A 371 28.93 -4.13 5.99
C LEU A 371 27.46 -3.79 6.29
N ILE A 372 27.15 -2.49 6.25
CA ILE A 372 25.83 -1.93 6.51
C ILE A 372 25.35 -1.22 5.26
N TYR A 373 24.11 -1.50 4.85
CA TYR A 373 23.49 -1.01 3.63
C TYR A 373 22.22 -0.23 3.93
N GLU A 374 21.79 0.63 3.01
CA GLU A 374 20.42 1.17 2.96
C GLU A 374 19.74 0.62 1.70
N ASN A 375 18.86 -0.36 1.88
CA ASN A 375 18.43 -1.27 0.81
C ASN A 375 17.23 -0.78 -0.02
N ARG A 376 16.87 0.51 0.05
CA ARG A 376 15.72 1.04 -0.70
C ARG A 376 16.11 2.10 -1.70
N ASP A 377 16.49 3.27 -1.21
CA ASP A 377 16.81 4.40 -2.09
C ASP A 377 18.28 4.33 -2.53
N LEU A 378 19.13 3.65 -1.74
CA LEU A 378 20.56 3.52 -1.98
C LEU A 378 20.98 2.07 -2.29
N ALA A 379 20.08 1.25 -2.87
CA ALA A 379 20.38 -0.15 -3.19
C ALA A 379 21.65 -0.32 -4.05
N ASP A 380 21.92 0.62 -4.95
CA ASP A 380 23.09 0.62 -5.84
C ASP A 380 24.29 1.43 -5.30
N TYR A 381 24.14 2.12 -4.16
CA TYR A 381 25.20 2.95 -3.57
C TYR A 381 26.30 2.10 -2.91
N GLY A 382 25.97 0.88 -2.51
CA GLY A 382 26.86 0.00 -1.75
C GLY A 382 26.81 0.26 -0.24
N PRO A 383 27.81 -0.21 0.52
CA PRO A 383 27.82 -0.08 1.98
C PRO A 383 27.97 1.39 2.40
N ILE A 384 27.18 1.80 3.40
CA ILE A 384 27.15 3.17 3.92
C ILE A 384 28.10 3.38 5.12
N ASN A 385 29.00 2.43 5.38
CA ASN A 385 29.89 2.43 6.55
C ASN A 385 30.69 3.73 6.70
N ASP A 386 31.10 4.36 5.60
CA ASP A 386 31.84 5.64 5.59
C ASP A 386 31.04 6.81 6.21
N LEU A 387 29.70 6.71 6.21
CA LEU A 387 28.81 7.73 6.78
C LEU A 387 28.52 7.48 8.27
N ILE A 388 28.97 6.35 8.83
CA ILE A 388 28.73 5.95 10.21
C ILE A 388 29.93 6.37 11.07
N GLU A 389 29.70 7.03 12.20
CA GLU A 389 30.75 7.59 13.08
C GLU A 389 31.83 6.59 13.51
N SER A 390 31.46 5.32 13.69
CA SER A 390 32.40 4.27 14.09
C SER A 390 32.79 3.33 12.95
N GLY A 391 32.35 3.63 11.72
CA GLY A 391 32.51 2.75 10.56
C GLY A 391 31.72 1.44 10.64
N LYS A 392 30.94 1.23 11.71
CA LYS A 392 30.18 0.01 11.99
C LYS A 392 29.01 0.27 12.93
N SER A 393 28.16 -0.74 13.10
CA SER A 393 27.12 -0.74 14.13
C SER A 393 27.68 -1.13 15.50
N ILE A 394 27.09 -0.59 16.55
CA ILE A 394 27.49 -0.85 17.94
C ILE A 394 26.40 -1.64 18.64
N THR A 395 26.77 -2.77 19.24
CA THR A 395 25.86 -3.55 20.07
C THR A 395 25.73 -2.91 21.45
N VAL A 396 24.49 -2.67 21.88
CA VAL A 396 24.10 -2.01 23.12
C VAL A 396 23.18 -2.94 23.89
N ASN A 397 23.57 -3.30 25.11
CA ASN A 397 22.75 -4.09 26.01
C ASN A 397 22.15 -3.19 27.08
N ILE A 398 20.82 -3.19 27.20
CA ILE A 398 20.12 -2.32 28.16
C ILE A 398 19.79 -3.06 29.46
N ASN A 399 20.03 -2.39 30.58
CA ASN A 399 19.76 -2.92 31.92
C ASN A 399 18.30 -2.64 32.36
N ASN A 400 17.91 -3.26 33.48
CA ASN A 400 16.53 -3.29 33.98
C ASN A 400 16.12 -2.05 34.80
N ASP A 401 16.84 -0.94 34.66
CA ASP A 401 16.60 0.27 35.47
C ASP A 401 15.34 1.05 35.04
N ASN A 402 14.87 1.99 35.88
CA ASN A 402 13.62 2.73 35.64
C ASN A 402 13.72 3.87 34.59
N SER A 403 14.85 4.02 33.91
CA SER A 403 15.03 5.05 32.87
C SER A 403 14.36 4.67 31.54
N SER A 404 14.08 5.68 30.69
CA SER A 404 13.52 5.42 29.36
C SER A 404 14.49 4.63 28.48
N ILE A 405 13.98 3.74 27.63
CA ILE A 405 14.81 2.91 26.72
C ILE A 405 15.76 3.79 25.87
N LYS A 406 15.28 4.95 25.40
CA LYS A 406 16.10 5.89 24.62
C LYS A 406 17.29 6.41 25.43
N GLN A 407 17.06 6.79 26.69
CA GLN A 407 18.13 7.25 27.57
C GLN A 407 19.15 6.14 27.82
N LYS A 408 18.70 4.91 28.07
CA LYS A 408 19.58 3.74 28.27
C LYS A 408 20.47 3.48 27.06
N ILE A 409 19.91 3.52 25.86
CA ILE A 409 20.66 3.34 24.62
C ILE A 409 21.75 4.41 24.51
N PHE A 410 21.41 5.67 24.78
CA PHE A 410 22.36 6.77 24.70
C PHE A 410 23.47 6.69 25.74
N ASP A 411 23.13 6.35 26.98
CA ASP A 411 24.10 6.25 28.08
C ASP A 411 25.10 5.12 27.83
N GLU A 412 24.68 4.00 27.25
CA GLU A 412 25.60 2.91 26.85
C GLU A 412 26.47 3.31 25.65
N LEU A 413 25.90 4.02 24.66
CA LEU A 413 26.65 4.50 23.50
C LEU A 413 27.77 5.49 23.87
N LYS A 414 27.59 6.28 24.93
CA LYS A 414 28.63 7.18 25.48
C LYS A 414 29.90 6.44 25.90
N LEU A 415 29.76 5.21 26.40
CA LEU A 415 30.90 4.39 26.79
C LEU A 415 31.68 3.90 25.56
N SER A 416 30.99 3.70 24.43
CA SER A 416 31.55 3.15 23.20
C SER A 416 32.05 4.21 22.22
N ILE A 417 31.45 5.41 22.22
CA ILE A 417 31.80 6.53 21.34
C ILE A 417 32.19 7.74 22.21
N PRO A 418 33.49 8.01 22.41
CA PRO A 418 33.96 9.08 23.29
C PRO A 418 33.43 10.48 22.95
N MET A 419 33.10 10.74 21.67
CA MET A 419 32.52 12.02 21.23
C MET A 419 31.13 12.28 21.81
N LEU A 420 30.35 11.24 22.11
CA LEU A 420 29.00 11.37 22.69
C LEU A 420 29.02 11.80 24.17
N ASN A 421 30.17 11.69 24.86
CA ASN A 421 30.28 12.02 26.29
C ASN A 421 30.00 13.48 26.62
N LYS A 422 30.19 14.39 25.65
CA LYS A 422 30.02 15.84 25.83
C LYS A 422 28.63 16.35 25.44
N ILE A 423 27.76 15.46 24.97
CA ILE A 423 26.49 15.81 24.35
C ILE A 423 25.36 15.88 25.38
N LYS A 424 24.57 16.95 25.29
CA LYS A 424 23.39 17.17 26.14
C LYS A 424 22.21 16.31 25.68
N ASN A 425 21.26 16.07 26.59
CA ASN A 425 20.15 15.15 26.33
C ASN A 425 19.19 15.59 25.21
N ASP A 426 19.24 16.84 24.78
CA ASP A 426 18.43 17.42 23.70
C ASP A 426 19.18 17.57 22.36
N HIS A 427 20.47 17.19 22.30
CA HIS A 427 21.31 17.33 21.12
C HIS A 427 21.43 16.02 20.30
N TYR A 428 20.61 15.01 20.59
CA TYR A 428 20.59 13.75 19.86
C TYR A 428 19.16 13.28 19.58
N PHE A 429 19.00 12.46 18.54
CA PHE A 429 17.74 11.79 18.22
C PHE A 429 17.92 10.28 18.10
N ILE A 430 17.01 9.52 18.72
CA ILE A 430 16.97 8.06 18.56
C ILE A 430 15.71 7.65 17.82
N SER A 431 15.91 7.03 16.66
CA SER A 431 14.92 6.27 15.90
C SER A 431 15.05 4.79 16.24
N ARG A 432 13.96 4.13 16.60
CA ARG A 432 13.95 2.71 16.99
C ARG A 432 13.17 1.88 15.98
N SER A 433 13.72 0.72 15.64
CA SER A 433 13.11 -0.27 14.76
C SER A 433 13.19 -1.67 15.38
N LYS A 434 12.28 -2.57 14.99
CA LYS A 434 12.46 -4.01 15.19
C LYS A 434 13.44 -4.57 14.14
N ASN A 435 13.97 -5.77 14.40
CA ASN A 435 14.63 -6.58 13.38
C ASN A 435 13.58 -7.36 12.59
N PHE A 436 13.54 -7.16 11.27
CA PHE A 436 12.56 -7.76 10.36
C PHE A 436 13.05 -9.04 9.67
N VAL A 437 14.31 -9.46 9.89
CA VAL A 437 14.83 -10.71 9.32
C VAL A 437 13.93 -11.93 9.60
N PRO A 438 13.37 -12.14 10.81
CA PRO A 438 12.49 -13.28 11.06
C PRO A 438 11.26 -13.36 10.14
N ASP A 439 10.82 -12.23 9.58
CA ASP A 439 9.62 -12.10 8.75
C ASP A 439 9.92 -12.18 7.23
N MET A 440 11.19 -12.34 6.83
CA MET A 440 11.64 -12.37 5.43
C MET A 440 11.55 -13.76 4.78
N LYS A 441 11.65 -13.83 3.44
CA LYS A 441 11.74 -15.11 2.71
C LYS A 441 13.07 -15.83 3.03
N ASN A 442 13.08 -17.17 3.00
CA ASN A 442 14.23 -18.01 3.38
C ASN A 442 15.56 -17.64 2.69
N SER A 443 15.54 -17.17 1.45
CA SER A 443 16.73 -16.72 0.71
C SER A 443 17.35 -15.45 1.31
N GLU A 444 16.52 -14.47 1.67
CA GLU A 444 16.94 -13.19 2.26
C GLU A 444 17.34 -13.35 3.73
N GLN A 445 16.67 -14.25 4.47
CA GLN A 445 17.04 -14.60 5.84
C GLN A 445 18.47 -15.13 5.95
N LYS A 446 18.97 -15.83 4.91
CA LYS A 446 20.34 -16.34 4.88
C LYS A 446 21.38 -15.24 4.62
N LYS A 447 20.97 -14.12 4.04
CA LYS A 447 21.85 -12.99 3.69
C LYS A 447 22.04 -12.02 4.86
N TRP A 448 20.96 -11.66 5.56
CA TRP A 448 20.99 -10.55 6.51
C TRP A 448 21.07 -11.00 7.97
N LYS A 449 21.92 -10.33 8.75
CA LYS A 449 22.05 -10.50 10.21
C LYS A 449 20.91 -9.76 10.92
N TRP A 450 20.61 -8.55 10.46
CA TRP A 450 19.41 -7.81 10.80
C TRP A 450 19.01 -6.90 9.64
N HIS A 451 17.74 -6.54 9.64
CA HIS A 451 17.14 -5.60 8.70
C HIS A 451 16.16 -4.73 9.46
N SER A 452 16.22 -3.42 9.26
CA SER A 452 15.47 -2.45 10.03
C SER A 452 14.65 -1.54 9.14
N TRP A 453 13.66 -0.91 9.75
CA TRP A 453 12.85 0.14 9.16
C TRP A 453 12.79 1.30 10.15
N ASN A 454 13.67 2.27 9.95
CA ASN A 454 13.78 3.44 10.79
C ASN A 454 13.14 4.66 10.12
N VAL A 455 12.65 5.60 10.93
CA VAL A 455 11.97 6.80 10.45
C VAL A 455 12.55 8.05 11.08
N LEU A 456 12.68 9.11 10.28
CA LEU A 456 13.09 10.44 10.70
C LEU A 456 12.18 11.48 10.04
N THR A 457 11.60 12.40 10.82
CA THR A 457 10.74 13.44 10.26
C THR A 457 11.56 14.63 9.79
N LYS A 458 11.05 15.39 8.82
CA LYS A 458 11.66 16.64 8.35
C LYS A 458 11.94 17.61 9.50
N MET A 459 11.00 17.72 10.44
CA MET A 459 11.17 18.54 11.65
C MET A 459 12.43 18.14 12.45
N LYS A 460 12.79 16.84 12.46
CA LYS A 460 13.97 16.35 13.18
C LYS A 460 15.25 16.47 12.38
N THR A 461 15.21 16.36 11.05
CA THR A 461 16.38 16.62 10.21
C THR A 461 16.74 18.11 10.17
N GLU A 462 15.75 18.99 10.28
CA GLU A 462 15.94 20.45 10.27
C GLU A 462 16.25 21.05 11.65
N ASP A 463 16.07 20.29 12.74
CA ASP A 463 16.33 20.77 14.11
C ASP A 463 17.84 20.96 14.34
N GLU A 464 18.31 22.21 14.25
CA GLU A 464 19.72 22.62 14.41
C GLU A 464 20.36 22.20 15.73
N LYS A 465 19.56 21.88 16.75
CA LYS A 465 20.09 21.42 18.04
C LYS A 465 20.60 19.98 17.98
N ILE A 466 20.09 19.18 17.03
CA ILE A 466 20.42 17.76 16.93
C ILE A 466 21.74 17.60 16.18
N GLU A 467 22.75 17.12 16.90
CA GLU A 467 24.10 16.88 16.39
C GLU A 467 24.27 15.43 15.92
N PHE A 468 23.59 14.48 16.56
CA PHE A 468 23.71 13.05 16.27
C PHE A 468 22.36 12.36 16.12
N TYR A 469 22.32 11.45 15.17
CA TYR A 469 21.16 10.64 14.82
C TYR A 469 21.52 9.17 15.02
N ILE A 470 20.76 8.51 15.89
CA ILE A 470 21.01 7.15 16.33
C ILE A 470 19.85 6.29 15.83
N PHE A 471 20.18 5.30 15.01
CA PHE A 471 19.24 4.32 14.50
C PHE A 471 19.45 3.01 15.23
N ALA A 472 18.53 2.68 16.14
CA ALA A 472 18.62 1.51 16.99
C ALA A 472 17.71 0.39 16.46
N VAL A 473 18.30 -0.76 16.15
CA VAL A 473 17.64 -1.97 15.68
C VAL A 473 17.54 -2.95 16.84
N GLN A 474 16.32 -3.34 17.20
CA GLN A 474 16.10 -4.28 18.30
C GLN A 474 16.39 -5.71 17.85
N ILE A 475 17.49 -6.29 18.34
CA ILE A 475 17.93 -7.66 18.03
C ILE A 475 17.36 -8.67 19.04
N SER A 476 17.15 -8.24 20.28
CA SER A 476 16.44 -9.02 21.31
C SER A 476 15.69 -8.07 22.26
N ASP A 477 15.00 -8.61 23.27
CA ASP A 477 14.27 -7.81 24.27
C ASP A 477 15.15 -6.79 25.00
N ARG A 478 16.46 -7.04 25.09
CA ARG A 478 17.42 -6.19 25.80
C ARG A 478 18.67 -5.82 25.00
N ALA A 479 18.79 -6.26 23.75
CA ALA A 479 19.93 -5.94 22.90
C ALA A 479 19.49 -5.13 21.68
N PHE A 480 20.21 -4.04 21.44
CA PHE A 480 20.05 -3.18 20.29
C PHE A 480 21.36 -3.13 19.50
N GLU A 481 21.25 -3.06 18.19
CA GLU A 481 22.37 -2.75 17.32
C GLU A 481 22.15 -1.34 16.75
N CYS A 482 23.09 -0.45 17.03
CA CYS A 482 22.92 0.99 16.85
C CYS A 482 23.87 1.52 15.77
N ILE A 483 23.31 2.27 14.83
CA ILE A 483 24.06 3.06 13.84
C ILE A 483 24.05 4.51 14.31
N VAL A 484 25.21 5.14 14.38
CA VAL A 484 25.36 6.53 14.82
C VAL A 484 25.91 7.36 13.66
N ILE A 485 25.16 8.40 13.29
CA ILE A 485 25.47 9.29 12.16
C ILE A 485 25.42 10.73 12.67
N ASN A 486 26.47 11.51 12.44
CA ASN A 486 26.46 12.94 12.75
C ASN A 486 25.58 13.73 11.76
N ARG A 487 25.35 15.01 12.04
CA ARG A 487 24.52 15.87 11.18
C ARG A 487 25.05 16.02 9.75
N GLU A 488 26.37 16.16 9.56
CA GLU A 488 26.99 16.37 8.25
C GLU A 488 26.82 15.14 7.36
N ASN A 489 27.17 13.96 7.89
CA ASN A 489 27.01 12.66 7.24
C ASN A 489 25.54 12.32 7.00
N LEU A 490 24.64 12.70 7.91
CA LEU A 490 23.20 12.57 7.65
C LEU A 490 22.79 13.46 6.49
N GLY A 491 23.32 14.69 6.39
CA GLY A 491 23.09 15.58 5.26
C GLY A 491 23.49 14.95 3.92
N GLU A 492 24.66 14.32 3.86
CA GLU A 492 25.10 13.56 2.68
C GLU A 492 24.17 12.38 2.38
N LEU A 493 23.82 11.59 3.40
CA LEU A 493 22.90 10.47 3.24
C LEU A 493 21.54 10.95 2.69
N LEU A 494 21.00 12.06 3.21
CA LEU A 494 19.71 12.61 2.82
C LEU A 494 19.66 13.13 1.38
N LYS A 495 20.78 13.53 0.76
CA LYS A 495 20.81 13.91 -0.67
C LYS A 495 20.39 12.76 -1.58
N HIS A 496 20.57 11.53 -1.13
CA HIS A 496 20.23 10.31 -1.85
C HIS A 496 18.90 9.70 -1.40
N LYS A 497 18.21 10.31 -0.43
CA LYS A 497 16.94 9.80 0.11
C LYS A 497 15.74 10.52 -0.46
N SER A 498 14.70 9.77 -0.76
CA SER A 498 13.40 10.34 -1.10
C SER A 498 12.66 10.73 0.18
N MET A 499 12.10 11.95 0.21
CA MET A 499 11.21 12.38 1.28
C MET A 499 9.77 12.01 0.91
N THR A 500 9.05 11.39 1.83
CA THR A 500 7.63 11.05 1.63
C THR A 500 6.73 12.25 1.84
N LYS A 501 5.48 12.17 1.32
CA LYS A 501 4.49 13.25 1.39
C LYS A 501 4.16 13.69 2.81
N ASP A 502 4.26 12.79 3.79
CA ASP A 502 4.09 13.06 5.23
C ASP A 502 5.35 13.69 5.89
N LEU A 503 6.28 14.19 5.08
CA LEU A 503 7.52 14.87 5.49
C LEU A 503 8.41 13.97 6.34
N ARG A 504 8.63 12.73 5.87
CA ARG A 504 9.48 11.74 6.55
C ARG A 504 10.52 11.14 5.61
N TYR A 505 11.62 10.72 6.19
CA TYR A 505 12.64 9.91 5.57
C TYR A 505 12.58 8.52 6.20
N PHE A 506 12.46 7.51 5.35
CA PHE A 506 12.48 6.11 5.75
C PHE A 506 13.84 5.52 5.45
N PHE A 507 14.45 4.87 6.42
CA PHE A 507 15.76 4.24 6.29
C PHE A 507 15.62 2.73 6.45
N TYR A 508 15.99 1.99 5.40
CA TYR A 508 15.95 0.54 5.35
C TYR A 508 17.34 -0.03 5.57
N PHE A 509 17.84 0.12 6.80
CA PHE A 509 19.19 -0.34 7.09
C PHE A 509 19.24 -1.86 7.17
N ALA A 510 20.30 -2.45 6.64
CA ALA A 510 20.54 -3.88 6.74
C ALA A 510 22.01 -4.15 7.00
N LYS A 511 22.29 -5.23 7.73
CA LYS A 511 23.65 -5.73 7.93
C LYS A 511 23.77 -7.14 7.40
N GLU A 512 24.79 -7.38 6.62
CA GLU A 512 25.09 -8.71 6.06
C GLU A 512 25.65 -9.66 7.13
N LYS A 513 25.46 -10.97 6.94
CA LYS A 513 25.86 -12.03 7.89
C LYS A 513 27.35 -12.36 7.89
#